data_AF-A0A7J5LHY4-F1
#
_entry.id   AF-A0A7J5LHY4-F1
#
_cell.length_a   1.000
_cell.length_b   1.000
_cell.length_c   1.000
_cell.angle_alpha   90.00
_cell.angle_beta   90.00
_cell.angle_gamma   90.00
#
_symmetry.space_group_name_H-M   'P 1'
#
loop_
_entity.id
_entity.type
_entity.pdbx_description
1 polymer ?
#
loop_
_entity_poly.entity_id
_entity_poly.type
_entity_poly.pdbx_seq_one_letter_code
_entity_poly.pdbx_strand_id
1 'polypeptide(L)'
;MPVVLSMLVTLVYNMVDTYFIAHTGNTDMVAGVSLTAPVFTVMIALGDIFGLGGSSVISRLFGQHRFADGKRLSAFCFYAAIATGLLILVLGLAFRDPMLALLGATDD
;
A
#
# COMPACT_ATOMS: atom_id res chain seq x y z
N MET A 1 14.86 5.32 16.72
CA MET A 1 13.96 4.76 17.76
C MET A 1 12.49 4.72 17.35
N PRO A 2 11.87 5.76 16.73
CA PRO A 2 10.46 5.69 16.29
C PRO A 2 10.20 4.61 15.24
N VAL A 3 11.10 4.48 14.26
CA VAL A 3 10.98 3.52 13.15
C VAL A 3 10.93 2.06 13.64
N VAL A 4 11.73 1.71 14.65
CA VAL A 4 11.76 0.35 15.21
C VAL A 4 10.42 0.02 15.89
N LEU A 5 9.82 0.97 16.61
CA LEU A 5 8.49 0.80 17.18
C LEU A 5 7.42 0.63 16.09
N SER A 6 7.48 1.43 15.01
CA SER A 6 6.55 1.28 13.87
C SER A 6 6.66 -0.11 13.22
N MET A 7 7.88 -0.65 13.07
CA MET A 7 8.08 -2.00 12.53
C MET A 7 7.54 -3.08 13.47
N LEU A 8 7.68 -2.92 14.79
CA LEU A 8 7.11 -3.86 15.77
C LEU A 8 5.58 -3.86 15.71
N VAL A 9 4.94 -2.69 15.64
CA VAL A 9 3.48 -2.59 15.50
C VAL A 9 3.01 -3.26 14.20
N THR A 10 3.71 -3.02 13.09
CA THR A 10 3.40 -3.64 11.79
C THR A 10 3.48 -5.17 11.87
N LEU A 11 4.50 -5.71 12.54
CA LEU A 11 4.67 -7.15 12.71
C LEU A 11 3.55 -7.77 13.56
N VAL A 12 3.18 -7.12 14.67
CA VAL A 12 2.04 -7.55 15.50
C VAL A 12 0.75 -7.52 14.69
N TYR A 13 0.53 -6.48 13.88
CA TYR A 13 -0.65 -6.36 13.03
C TYR A 13 -0.74 -7.50 12.02
N ASN A 14 0.37 -7.80 11.32
CA ASN A 14 0.43 -8.94 10.37
C ASN A 14 0.15 -10.28 11.07
N MET A 15 0.64 -10.47 12.30
CA MET A 15 0.40 -11.69 13.07
C MET A 15 -1.07 -11.82 13.49
N VAL A 16 -1.69 -10.72 13.92
CA VAL A 16 -3.11 -10.67 14.29
C VAL A 16 -4.00 -10.91 13.06
N ASP A 17 -3.74 -10.24 11.95
CA ASP A 17 -4.48 -10.47 10.68
C ASP A 17 -4.38 -11.95 10.29
N THR A 18 -3.17 -12.50 10.22
CA THR A 18 -2.96 -13.90 9.86
C THR A 18 -3.67 -14.85 10.84
N TYR A 19 -3.65 -14.55 12.14
CA TYR A 19 -4.31 -15.35 13.16
C TYR A 19 -5.84 -15.35 13.00
N PHE A 20 -6.47 -14.19 12.79
CA PHE A 20 -7.92 -14.08 12.58
C PHE A 20 -8.37 -14.71 11.26
N ILE A 21 -7.57 -14.57 10.21
CA ILE A 21 -7.79 -15.19 8.89
C ILE A 21 -7.66 -16.72 8.99
N ALA A 22 -6.70 -17.23 9.77
CA ALA A 22 -6.56 -18.66 10.02
C ALA A 22 -7.68 -19.23 10.91
N HIS A 23 -8.18 -18.46 11.87
CA HIS A 23 -9.25 -18.89 12.78
C HIS A 23 -10.65 -18.93 12.16
N THR A 24 -10.83 -18.31 10.99
CA THR A 24 -12.16 -18.22 10.41
C THR A 24 -12.64 -19.51 9.76
N GLY A 25 -11.75 -20.49 9.50
CA GLY A 25 -12.12 -21.87 9.12
C GLY A 25 -12.97 -22.00 7.85
N ASN A 26 -13.23 -20.90 7.16
CA ASN A 26 -14.10 -20.78 6.01
C ASN A 26 -13.20 -20.56 4.79
N THR A 27 -13.09 -21.60 3.97
CA THR A 27 -12.22 -21.64 2.78
C THR A 27 -12.42 -20.43 1.88
N ASP A 28 -13.64 -19.89 1.82
CA ASP A 28 -14.00 -18.73 1.00
C ASP A 28 -13.31 -17.44 1.48
N MET A 29 -13.15 -17.24 2.79
CA MET A 29 -12.49 -16.05 3.33
C MET A 29 -10.96 -16.16 3.24
N VAL A 30 -10.40 -17.35 3.43
CA VAL A 30 -8.95 -17.59 3.23
C VAL A 30 -8.59 -17.47 1.74
N ALA A 31 -9.45 -17.98 0.85
CA ALA A 31 -9.32 -17.78 -0.59
C ALA A 31 -9.40 -16.30 -0.93
N GLY A 32 -10.38 -15.56 -0.40
CA GLY A 32 -10.56 -14.12 -0.59
C GLY A 32 -9.37 -13.25 -0.14
N VAL A 33 -8.72 -13.61 0.97
CA VAL A 33 -7.47 -12.95 1.42
C VAL A 33 -6.32 -13.26 0.47
N SER A 34 -6.14 -14.53 0.09
CA SER A 34 -5.08 -14.94 -0.86
C SER A 34 -5.26 -14.28 -2.22
N LEU A 35 -6.51 -14.04 -2.60
CA LEU A 35 -6.98 -13.33 -3.78
C LEU A 35 -6.56 -11.86 -3.81
N THR A 36 -6.71 -11.21 -2.67
CA THR A 36 -6.47 -9.78 -2.51
C THR A 36 -5.02 -9.48 -2.14
N ALA A 37 -4.24 -10.48 -1.71
CA ALA A 37 -2.82 -10.34 -1.39
C ALA A 37 -1.96 -9.71 -2.50
N PRO A 38 -2.04 -10.13 -3.79
CA PRO A 38 -1.31 -9.45 -4.87
C PRO A 38 -1.75 -8.00 -5.04
N VAL A 39 -3.05 -7.72 -4.89
CA VAL A 39 -3.62 -6.36 -5.00
C VAL A 39 -3.09 -5.46 -3.89
N PHE A 40 -3.11 -5.97 -2.66
CA PHE A 40 -2.53 -5.32 -1.49
C PHE A 40 -1.04 -5.06 -1.68
N THR A 41 -0.30 -6.03 -2.21
CA THR A 41 1.14 -5.89 -2.47
C THR A 41 1.42 -4.77 -3.47
N VAL A 42 0.64 -4.68 -4.55
CA VAL A 42 0.75 -3.58 -5.53
C VAL A 42 0.39 -2.24 -4.89
N MET A 43 -0.67 -2.18 -4.07
CA MET A 43 -1.03 -0.96 -3.34
C MET A 43 0.10 -0.49 -2.42
N ILE A 44 0.69 -1.40 -1.65
CA ILE A 44 1.82 -1.09 -0.75
C ILE A 44 3.02 -0.61 -1.58
N ALA A 45 3.37 -1.33 -2.66
CA ALA A 45 4.48 -0.94 -3.53
C ALA A 45 4.30 0.46 -4.13
N LEU A 46 3.07 0.82 -4.54
CA LEU A 46 2.76 2.17 -5.03
C LEU A 46 2.89 3.22 -3.92
N GLY A 47 2.47 2.90 -2.70
CA GLY A 47 2.69 3.76 -1.53
C GLY A 47 4.17 3.96 -1.22
N ASP A 48 4.96 2.90 -1.29
CA ASP A 48 6.40 2.91 -1.02
C ASP A 48 7.18 3.78 -2.02
N ILE A 49 6.75 3.85 -3.28
CA ILE A 49 7.36 4.76 -4.27
C ILE A 49 7.33 6.21 -3.79
N PHE A 50 6.19 6.69 -3.29
CA PHE A 50 6.08 8.08 -2.82
C PHE A 50 6.62 8.27 -1.40
N GLY A 51 6.43 7.28 -0.53
CA GLY A 51 6.92 7.31 0.85
C GLY A 51 8.43 7.16 0.94
N LEU A 52 8.95 5.98 0.59
CA LEU A 52 10.37 5.66 0.65
C LEU A 52 11.16 6.29 -0.50
N GLY A 53 10.63 6.21 -1.73
CA GLY A 53 11.29 6.82 -2.90
C GLY A 53 11.33 8.34 -2.82
N GLY A 54 10.19 8.98 -2.51
CA GLY A 54 10.11 10.42 -2.34
C GLY A 54 10.97 10.95 -1.18
N SER A 55 10.92 10.30 -0.01
CA SER A 55 11.76 10.71 1.13
C SER A 55 13.26 10.55 0.85
N SER A 56 13.67 9.53 0.09
CA SER A 56 15.07 9.34 -0.32
C SER A 56 15.57 10.52 -1.18
N VAL A 57 14.78 10.96 -2.15
CA VAL A 57 15.15 12.11 -3.00
C VAL A 57 15.16 13.41 -2.20
N ILE A 58 14.18 13.63 -1.31
CA ILE A 58 14.14 14.79 -0.40
C ILE A 58 15.38 14.83 0.49
N SER A 59 15.77 13.68 1.07
CA SER A 59 16.97 13.56 1.90
C SER A 59 18.24 13.94 1.12
N ARG A 60 18.35 13.52 -0.15
CA ARG A 60 19.49 13.88 -1.01
C ARG A 60 19.53 15.38 -1.33
N LEU A 61 18.38 16.01 -1.58
CA LEU A 61 18.27 17.46 -1.83
C LEU A 61 18.64 18.27 -0.58
N PHE A 62 18.21 17.82 0.60
CA PHE A 62 18.54 18.47 1.87
C PHE A 62 20.04 18.33 2.18
N GLY A 63 20.65 17.18 1.89
CA GLY A 63 22.10 16.98 1.98
C GLY A 63 22.91 17.86 1.03
N GLN A 64 22.33 18.31 -0.09
CA GLN A 64 22.94 19.25 -1.03
C GLN A 64 22.67 20.73 -0.67
N HIS A 65 22.13 21.02 0.51
CA HIS A 65 21.67 22.36 0.93
C HIS A 65 20.61 23.01 0.02
N ARG A 66 19.96 22.23 -0.85
CA ARG A 66 18.91 22.69 -1.78
C ARG A 66 17.52 22.60 -1.15
N PHE A 67 17.34 23.26 -0.01
CA PHE A 67 16.12 23.16 0.79
C PHE A 67 14.85 23.65 0.06
N ALA A 68 14.97 24.67 -0.79
CA ALA A 68 13.84 25.19 -1.58
C ALA A 68 13.28 24.14 -2.55
N ASP A 69 14.17 23.43 -3.24
CA ASP A 69 13.82 22.36 -4.17
C ASP A 69 13.27 21.14 -3.42
N GLY A 70 13.87 20.77 -2.29
CA GLY A 70 13.36 19.69 -1.43
C GLY A 70 11.97 20.00 -0.86
N LYS A 71 11.67 21.26 -0.52
CA LYS A 71 10.33 21.68 -0.05
C LYS A 71 9.29 21.61 -1.17
N ARG A 72 9.63 22.05 -2.39
CA ARG A 72 8.77 21.91 -3.57
C ARG A 72 8.51 20.45 -3.90
N LEU A 73 9.55 19.61 -3.86
CA LEU A 73 9.43 18.19 -4.10
C LEU A 73 8.59 17.50 -3.02
N SER A 74 8.74 17.85 -1.74
CA SER A 74 7.92 17.30 -0.66
C SER A 74 6.44 17.60 -0.85
N ALA A 75 6.08 18.84 -1.19
CA ALA A 75 4.71 19.19 -1.51
C ALA A 75 4.21 18.42 -2.75
N PHE A 76 5.03 18.33 -3.80
CA PHE A 76 4.69 17.56 -5.00
C PHE A 76 4.47 16.08 -4.69
N CYS A 77 5.36 15.42 -3.94
CA CYS A 77 5.22 14.03 -3.52
C CYS A 77 3.96 13.81 -2.68
N PHE A 78 3.60 14.77 -1.82
CA PHE A 78 2.38 14.68 -1.01
C PHE A 78 1.12 14.74 -1.89
N TYR A 79 1.02 15.73 -2.78
CA TYR A 79 -0.10 15.82 -3.72
C TYR A 79 -0.14 14.66 -4.71
N ALA A 80 1.02 14.22 -5.20
CA ALA A 80 1.15 13.06 -6.07
C ALA A 80 0.72 11.78 -5.35
N ALA A 81 1.07 11.59 -4.07
CA ALA A 81 0.60 10.44 -3.30
C ALA A 81 -0.93 10.42 -3.18
N ILE A 82 -1.56 11.57 -2.91
CA ILE A 82 -3.03 11.68 -2.87
C ILE A 82 -3.63 11.40 -4.24
N ALA A 83 -3.10 12.00 -5.30
CA ALA A 83 -3.61 11.81 -6.66
C ALA A 83 -3.48 10.36 -7.12
N THR A 84 -2.34 9.72 -6.84
CA THR A 84 -2.12 8.30 -7.17
C THR A 84 -3.02 7.40 -6.33
N GLY A 85 -3.20 7.70 -5.04
CA GLY A 85 -4.14 6.98 -4.18
C GLY A 85 -5.58 7.07 -4.70
N LEU A 86 -6.02 8.25 -5.14
CA LEU A 86 -7.34 8.44 -5.73
C LEU A 86 -7.49 7.70 -7.07
N LEU A 87 -6.44 7.73 -7.91
CA LEU A 87 -6.41 6.96 -9.15
C LEU A 87 -6.52 5.46 -8.90
N ILE A 88 -5.77 4.93 -7.93
CA ILE A 88 -5.82 3.51 -7.55
C ILE A 88 -7.21 3.17 -6.99
N LEU A 89 -7.83 4.05 -6.21
CA LEU A 89 -9.20 3.85 -5.71
C LEU A 89 -10.22 3.77 -6.87
N VAL A 90 -10.15 4.70 -7.81
CA VAL A 90 -11.04 4.72 -8.99
C VAL A 90 -10.81 3.48 -9.85
N LEU A 91 -9.56 3.11 -10.10
CA LEU A 91 -9.22 1.90 -10.84
C LEU A 91 -9.68 0.64 -10.09
N GLY A 92 -9.48 0.55 -8.78
CA GLY A 92 -9.94 -0.58 -7.97
C GLY A 92 -11.45 -0.74 -7.99
N LEU A 93 -12.21 0.36 -7.98
CA LEU A 93 -13.67 0.33 -8.10
C LEU A 93 -14.14 0.00 -9.53
N ALA A 94 -13.47 0.53 -10.55
CA ALA A 94 -13.82 0.27 -11.95
C ALA A 94 -13.46 -1.15 -12.40
N PHE A 95 -12.36 -1.71 -11.88
CA PHE A 95 -11.89 -3.06 -12.19
C PHE A 95 -12.30 -4.09 -11.12
N ARG A 96 -13.20 -3.74 -10.19
CA ARG A 96 -13.67 -4.67 -9.15
C ARG A 96 -14.25 -5.96 -9.77
N ASP A 97 -15.06 -5.83 -10.81
CA ASP A 97 -15.79 -6.93 -11.45
C ASP A 97 -14.84 -7.86 -12.21
N PRO A 98 -13.90 -7.37 -13.07
CA PRO A 98 -12.91 -8.24 -13.69
C PRO A 98 -11.87 -8.78 -12.70
N MET A 99 -11.53 -8.07 -11.62
CA MET A 99 -10.66 -8.65 -10.58
C MET A 99 -11.35 -9.80 -9.87
N LEU A 100 -12.60 -9.64 -9.44
CA LEU A 100 -13.40 -10.71 -8.83
C LEU A 100 -13.57 -11.91 -9.77
N ALA A 101 -13.86 -11.66 -11.05
CA ALA A 101 -14.02 -12.72 -12.06
C ALA A 101 -12.71 -13.46 -12.38
N LEU A 102 -11.56 -12.75 -12.50
CA LEU A 102 -10.26 -13.35 -12.79
C LEU A 102 -9.71 -14.18 -11.61
N LEU A 103 -10.20 -13.86 -10.42
CA LEU A 103 -9.82 -14.47 -9.18
C LEU A 103 -10.75 -15.65 -8.78
N GLY A 104 -11.71 -16.01 -9.63
CA GLY A 104 -12.52 -17.21 -9.46
C GLY A 104 -13.84 -17.01 -8.72
N ALA A 105 -14.32 -15.77 -8.55
CA ALA A 105 -15.74 -15.55 -8.33
C ALA A 105 -16.45 -15.77 -9.68
N THR A 106 -16.61 -17.03 -10.07
CA THR A 106 -17.63 -17.38 -11.04
C THR A 106 -18.99 -17.13 -10.38
N ASP A 107 -19.79 -16.27 -11.00
CA ASP A 107 -21.24 -16.48 -10.92
C ASP A 107 -21.49 -17.81 -11.65
N ASP A 108 -21.87 -18.83 -10.87
CA ASP A 108 -22.08 -20.26 -11.18
C ASP A 108 -20.88 -21.23 -11.07
#